data_AF-A0A7C6JP55-F1
#
_entry.id   AF-A0A7C6JP55-F1
#
_cell.length_a   1.000
_cell.length_b   1.000
_cell.length_c   1.000
_cell.angle_alpha   90.00
_cell.angle_beta   90.00
_cell.angle_gamma   90.00
#
_symmetry.space_group_name_H-M   'P 1'
#
loop_
_entity.id
_entity.type
_entity.pdbx_description
1 polymer ?
#
loop_
_entity_poly.entity_id
_entity_poly.type
_entity_poly.pdbx_seq_one_letter_code
_entity_poly.pdbx_strand_id
1 'polypeptide(L)'
;MKNITKLVLLTLTLSLLLAGCNLGGNQTQSDELIQAIADYAVKLTVQASEIDLLKQALTESPDACPTCVVCPTTTPCPVNTPCPVCPTVAPEPTPTATKGIPVGTASISGKLIYPSDHIPPQRVIAFEVKTGYYYWVRTATGNASYTISNLPAGTYKVVSYKISESPTGLKAGYTPFAACNFTCAEDHSLIEFELKEGEHKTGIDPIDWYAPEDVDWPDEP
;
A
#
# COMPACT_ATOMS: atom_id res chain seq x y z
N MET A 1 -41.51 -69.24 -12.44
CA MET A 1 -40.14 -68.66 -12.46
C MET A 1 -40.02 -67.42 -13.34
N LYS A 2 -40.52 -67.41 -14.59
CA LYS A 2 -40.38 -66.28 -15.54
C LYS A 2 -41.09 -64.96 -15.13
N ASN A 3 -42.13 -65.03 -14.30
CA ASN A 3 -42.89 -63.84 -13.86
C ASN A 3 -42.29 -63.19 -12.60
N ILE A 4 -41.56 -63.96 -11.78
CA ILE A 4 -40.90 -63.48 -10.57
C ILE A 4 -39.66 -62.66 -10.94
N THR A 5 -38.90 -63.11 -11.95
CA THR A 5 -37.74 -62.37 -12.48
C THR A 5 -38.13 -61.01 -13.07
N LYS A 6 -39.28 -60.91 -13.75
CA LYS A 6 -39.79 -59.64 -14.28
C LYS A 6 -40.25 -58.68 -13.18
N LEU A 7 -40.86 -59.20 -12.13
CA LEU A 7 -41.30 -58.40 -10.99
C LEU A 7 -40.10 -57.85 -10.20
N VAL A 8 -39.07 -58.68 -9.96
CA VAL A 8 -37.83 -58.27 -9.28
C VAL A 8 -37.07 -57.22 -10.10
N LEU A 9 -37.01 -57.39 -11.42
CA LEU A 9 -36.33 -56.42 -12.30
C LEU A 9 -37.07 -55.07 -12.33
N LEU A 10 -38.40 -55.08 -12.36
CA LEU A 10 -39.22 -53.86 -12.33
C LEU A 10 -39.05 -53.10 -10.99
N THR A 11 -39.04 -53.82 -9.87
CA THR A 11 -38.82 -53.22 -8.54
C THR A 11 -37.41 -52.67 -8.38
N LEU A 12 -36.40 -53.34 -8.96
CA LEU A 12 -35.01 -52.86 -8.91
C LEU A 12 -34.82 -51.58 -9.75
N THR A 13 -35.47 -51.50 -10.92
CA THR A 13 -35.44 -50.30 -11.76
C THR A 13 -36.17 -49.12 -11.11
N LEU A 14 -37.30 -49.36 -10.43
CA LEU A 14 -38.06 -48.31 -9.77
C LEU A 14 -37.33 -47.75 -8.54
N SER A 15 -36.63 -48.59 -7.78
CA SER A 15 -35.79 -48.16 -6.65
C SER A 15 -34.56 -47.35 -7.10
N LEU A 16 -33.97 -47.66 -8.27
CA LEU A 16 -32.87 -46.87 -8.84
C LEU A 16 -33.34 -45.49 -9.33
N LEU A 17 -34.57 -45.38 -9.85
CA LEU A 17 -35.16 -44.11 -10.30
C LEU A 17 -35.50 -43.17 -9.14
N LEU A 18 -35.91 -43.70 -7.98
CA LEU A 18 -36.18 -42.87 -6.79
C LEU A 18 -34.91 -42.35 -6.09
N ALA A 19 -33.77 -43.04 -6.24
CA ALA A 19 -32.48 -42.61 -5.69
C ALA A 19 -31.85 -41.42 -6.46
N GLY A 20 -32.29 -41.16 -7.70
CA GLY A 20 -31.76 -40.08 -8.55
C GLY A 20 -32.28 -38.68 -8.25
N CYS A 21 -33.32 -38.53 -7.42
CA CYS A 21 -33.92 -37.22 -7.13
C CYS A 21 -33.33 -36.51 -5.90
N ASN A 22 -32.32 -37.07 -5.23
CA ASN A 22 -31.68 -36.44 -4.08
C ASN A 22 -30.21 -36.10 -4.40
N LEU A 23 -30.00 -35.35 -5.48
CA LEU A 23 -28.83 -34.51 -5.63
C LEU A 23 -28.98 -33.36 -4.63
N GLY A 24 -28.52 -33.58 -3.40
CA GLY A 24 -28.18 -32.50 -2.48
C GLY A 24 -27.08 -31.68 -3.12
N GLY A 25 -27.46 -30.77 -4.02
CA GLY A 25 -26.58 -29.75 -4.58
C GLY A 25 -25.98 -28.99 -3.42
N ASN A 26 -24.67 -28.79 -3.48
CA ASN A 26 -23.81 -28.17 -2.49
C ASN A 26 -24.25 -26.71 -2.18
N GLN A 27 -25.39 -26.54 -1.49
CA GLN A 27 -26.02 -25.23 -1.19
C GLN A 27 -25.03 -24.31 -0.46
N THR A 28 -24.17 -24.89 0.39
CA THR A 28 -23.18 -24.16 1.18
C THR A 28 -22.13 -23.46 0.32
N GLN A 29 -21.71 -24.06 -0.81
CA GLN A 29 -20.68 -23.47 -1.68
C GLN A 29 -21.24 -22.38 -2.58
N SER A 30 -22.51 -22.48 -2.98
CA SER A 30 -23.20 -21.40 -3.71
C SER A 30 -23.48 -20.21 -2.79
N ASP A 31 -23.85 -20.44 -1.53
CA ASP A 31 -24.18 -19.35 -0.60
C ASP A 31 -22.94 -18.56 -0.15
N GLU A 32 -21.80 -19.24 0.07
CA GLU A 32 -20.53 -18.58 0.38
C GLU A 32 -20.00 -17.76 -0.80
N LEU A 33 -20.14 -18.26 -2.03
CA LEU A 33 -19.77 -17.52 -3.24
C LEU A 33 -20.67 -16.29 -3.45
N ILE A 34 -21.97 -16.41 -3.18
CA ILE A 34 -22.91 -15.28 -3.27
C ILE A 34 -22.56 -14.22 -2.21
N GLN A 35 -22.19 -14.63 -0.99
CA GLN A 35 -21.76 -13.71 0.06
C GLN A 35 -20.45 -13.01 -0.30
N ALA A 36 -19.46 -13.74 -0.84
CA ALA A 36 -18.20 -13.16 -1.29
C ALA A 36 -18.39 -12.14 -2.43
N ILE A 37 -19.31 -12.40 -3.35
CA ILE A 37 -19.64 -11.46 -4.43
C ILE A 37 -20.32 -10.20 -3.87
N ALA A 38 -21.21 -10.35 -2.88
CA ALA A 38 -21.86 -9.21 -2.23
C ALA A 38 -20.85 -8.33 -1.47
N ASP A 39 -19.95 -8.94 -0.70
CA ASP A 39 -18.92 -8.24 0.06
C ASP A 39 -17.95 -7.50 -0.88
N TYR A 40 -17.59 -8.12 -2.01
CA TYR A 40 -16.75 -7.50 -3.02
C TYR A 40 -17.43 -6.31 -3.70
N ALA A 41 -18.73 -6.43 -4.04
CA ALA A 41 -19.51 -5.33 -4.62
C ALA A 41 -19.64 -4.13 -3.67
N VAL A 42 -19.82 -4.39 -2.37
CA VAL A 42 -19.80 -3.34 -1.35
C VAL A 42 -18.43 -2.66 -1.29
N LYS A 43 -17.34 -3.43 -1.26
CA LYS A 43 -15.97 -2.89 -1.22
C LYS A 43 -15.65 -1.99 -2.43
N LEU A 44 -16.04 -2.43 -3.63
CA LEU A 44 -15.91 -1.64 -4.87
C LEU A 44 -16.67 -0.31 -4.79
N THR A 45 -17.88 -0.33 -4.25
CA THR A 45 -18.73 0.87 -4.13
C THR A 45 -18.13 1.86 -3.12
N VAL A 46 -17.61 1.35 -2.00
CA VAL A 46 -16.90 2.18 -1.00
C VAL A 46 -15.67 2.82 -1.62
N GLN A 47 -14.84 2.05 -2.34
CA GLN A 47 -13.66 2.57 -3.03
C GLN A 47 -14.00 3.64 -4.08
N ALA A 48 -15.09 3.44 -4.85
CA ALA A 48 -15.54 4.45 -5.82
C ALA A 48 -15.93 5.77 -5.13
N SER A 49 -16.62 5.70 -3.98
CA SER A 49 -16.98 6.90 -3.21
C SER A 49 -15.75 7.63 -2.63
N GLU A 50 -14.74 6.89 -2.18
CA GLU A 50 -13.48 7.46 -1.69
C GLU A 50 -12.71 8.16 -2.82
N ILE A 51 -12.70 7.57 -4.02
CA ILE A 51 -12.09 8.17 -5.21
C ILE A 51 -12.78 9.50 -5.58
N ASP A 52 -14.12 9.56 -5.51
CA ASP A 52 -14.85 10.79 -5.83
C ASP A 52 -14.60 11.90 -4.81
N LEU A 53 -14.47 11.56 -3.53
CA LEU A 53 -14.06 12.50 -2.48
C LEU A 53 -12.63 13.04 -2.72
N LEU A 54 -11.70 12.17 -3.12
CA LEU A 54 -10.32 12.57 -3.46
C LEU A 54 -10.28 13.47 -4.69
N LYS A 55 -11.07 13.18 -5.73
CA LYS A 55 -11.19 14.03 -6.92
C LYS A 55 -11.74 15.41 -6.55
N GLN A 56 -12.73 15.47 -5.66
CA GLN A 56 -13.28 16.74 -5.19
C GLN A 56 -12.24 17.58 -4.43
N ALA A 57 -11.44 16.93 -3.57
CA ALA A 57 -10.33 17.58 -2.86
C ALA A 57 -9.23 18.09 -3.81
N LEU A 58 -8.98 17.38 -4.93
CA LEU A 58 -8.03 17.82 -5.96
C LEU A 58 -8.54 19.01 -6.78
N THR A 59 -9.85 19.21 -6.90
CA THR A 59 -10.44 20.34 -7.62
C THR A 59 -10.56 21.63 -6.80
N GLU A 60 -10.49 21.55 -5.47
CA GLU A 60 -10.41 22.72 -4.59
C GLU A 60 -8.94 23.14 -4.38
N SER A 61 -8.24 23.47 -5.46
CA SER A 61 -6.97 24.21 -5.39
C SER A 61 -7.32 25.70 -5.25
N PRO A 62 -7.02 26.37 -4.12
CA PRO A 62 -7.26 27.80 -4.01
C PRO A 62 -6.34 28.55 -4.97
N ASP A 63 -6.96 29.43 -5.74
CA ASP A 63 -6.39 30.29 -6.77
C ASP A 63 -4.98 30.83 -6.48
N ALA A 64 -4.21 30.90 -7.57
CA ALA A 64 -2.90 31.48 -7.67
C ALA A 64 -2.76 32.81 -6.91
N CYS A 65 -1.74 32.91 -6.06
CA CYS A 65 -1.31 34.18 -5.48
C CYS A 65 -0.89 35.12 -6.62
N PRO A 66 -1.40 36.37 -6.71
CA PRO A 66 -0.89 37.33 -7.68
C PRO A 66 0.57 37.67 -7.32
N THR A 67 1.44 37.58 -8.33
CA THR A 67 2.87 37.87 -8.22
C THR A 67 3.11 39.29 -7.69
N CYS A 68 3.85 39.39 -6.59
CA CYS A 68 4.29 40.67 -6.04
C CYS A 68 5.17 41.41 -7.05
N VAL A 69 4.79 42.64 -7.40
CA VAL A 69 5.63 43.55 -8.18
C VAL A 69 6.80 44.01 -7.31
N VAL A 70 8.02 43.63 -7.68
CA VAL A 70 9.26 44.10 -7.06
C VAL A 70 9.45 45.59 -7.36
N CYS A 71 9.54 46.42 -6.33
CA CYS A 71 9.85 47.85 -6.46
C CYS A 71 11.35 48.05 -6.76
N PRO A 72 11.74 48.87 -7.76
CA PRO A 72 13.13 49.20 -7.98
C PRO A 72 13.68 50.12 -6.89
N THR A 73 14.85 49.75 -6.39
CA THR A 73 15.60 50.34 -5.28
C THR A 73 16.09 51.74 -5.64
N THR A 74 15.48 52.82 -5.14
CA THR A 74 16.18 54.13 -4.93
C THR A 74 15.38 55.17 -4.11
N THR A 75 14.24 54.84 -3.47
CA THR A 75 13.50 55.83 -2.65
C THR A 75 13.05 55.20 -1.33
N PRO A 76 13.24 55.85 -0.17
CA PRO A 76 12.77 55.31 1.10
C PRO A 76 11.23 55.28 1.13
N CYS A 77 10.66 54.09 1.30
CA CYS A 77 9.21 53.91 1.41
C CYS A 77 8.69 54.61 2.68
N PRO A 78 7.57 55.36 2.61
CA PRO A 78 6.94 55.88 3.80
C PRO A 78 6.50 54.73 4.69
N VAL A 79 7.13 54.65 5.87
CA VAL A 79 6.73 53.79 6.97
C VAL A 79 5.31 54.21 7.37
N ASN A 80 4.41 53.24 7.55
CA ASN A 80 3.09 53.30 8.23
C ASN A 80 1.89 52.75 7.45
N THR A 81 2.07 51.79 6.54
CA THR A 81 0.95 50.90 6.16
C THR A 81 1.27 49.48 6.62
N PRO A 82 0.57 48.91 7.62
CA PRO A 82 0.76 47.51 7.97
C PRO A 82 0.33 46.65 6.78
N CYS A 83 1.18 45.71 6.37
CA CYS A 83 0.80 44.71 5.37
C CYS A 83 -0.50 44.03 5.80
N PRO A 84 -1.44 43.75 4.87
CA PRO A 84 -2.58 42.91 5.19
C PRO A 84 -2.05 41.58 5.73
N VAL A 85 -2.54 41.19 6.91
CA VAL A 85 -2.17 39.94 7.57
C VAL A 85 -2.49 38.81 6.60
N CYS A 86 -1.47 38.08 6.16
CA CYS A 86 -1.68 36.85 5.40
C CYS A 86 -2.57 35.95 6.27
N PRO A 87 -3.69 35.38 5.76
CA PRO A 87 -4.42 34.41 6.54
C PRO A 87 -3.44 33.34 6.99
N THR A 88 -3.39 33.10 8.30
CA THR A 88 -2.66 32.00 8.90
C THR A 88 -2.92 30.78 8.04
N VAL A 89 -1.85 30.21 7.47
CA VAL A 89 -1.90 29.01 6.64
C VAL A 89 -2.79 28.01 7.38
N ALA A 90 -3.96 27.71 6.81
CA ALA A 90 -4.77 26.62 7.32
C ALA A 90 -3.85 25.39 7.34
N PRO A 91 -3.84 24.60 8.43
CA PRO A 91 -2.98 23.43 8.50
C PRO A 91 -3.18 22.61 7.23
N GLU A 92 -2.07 22.27 6.59
CA GLU A 92 -1.99 21.32 5.48
C GLU A 92 -2.91 20.13 5.80
N PRO A 93 -3.75 19.64 4.85
CA PRO A 93 -4.72 18.60 5.15
C PRO A 93 -3.98 17.38 5.68
N THR A 94 -4.05 17.17 7.00
CA THR A 94 -3.57 15.94 7.63
C THR A 94 -4.28 14.80 6.91
N PRO A 95 -3.55 13.83 6.32
CA PRO A 95 -4.18 12.71 5.64
C PRO A 95 -5.18 12.06 6.59
N THR A 96 -6.47 12.14 6.26
CA THR A 96 -7.51 11.48 7.04
C THR A 96 -7.30 9.99 6.84
N ALA A 97 -6.90 9.31 7.92
CA ALA A 97 -6.69 7.88 7.94
C ALA A 97 -7.91 7.17 7.32
N THR A 98 -7.68 6.27 6.37
CA THR A 98 -8.68 5.26 6.01
C THR A 98 -9.15 4.60 7.30
N LYS A 99 -10.44 4.69 7.60
CA LYS A 99 -11.04 4.29 8.88
C LYS A 99 -10.60 2.87 9.25
N GLY A 100 -9.77 2.74 10.29
CA GLY A 100 -9.29 1.47 10.83
C GLY A 100 -7.79 1.20 10.69
N ILE A 101 -7.04 1.96 9.89
CA ILE A 101 -5.57 1.87 9.86
C ILE A 101 -5.01 2.66 11.06
N PRO A 102 -4.18 2.05 11.94
CA PRO A 102 -3.52 2.78 13.01
C PRO A 102 -2.63 3.88 12.46
N VAL A 103 -2.66 5.05 13.09
CA VAL A 103 -1.80 6.19 12.74
C VAL A 103 -1.01 6.59 13.98
N GLY A 104 0.29 6.78 13.83
CA GLY A 104 1.16 7.25 14.91
C GLY A 104 1.83 8.56 14.57
N THR A 105 2.83 8.90 15.37
CA THR A 105 3.65 10.11 15.21
C THR A 105 5.09 9.83 14.81
N ALA A 106 5.46 8.55 14.63
CA ALA A 106 6.80 8.16 14.22
C ALA A 106 7.02 8.30 12.72
N SER A 107 8.28 8.26 12.30
CA SER A 107 8.68 8.35 10.91
C SER A 107 9.99 7.61 10.64
N ILE A 108 10.18 7.19 9.40
CA ILE A 108 11.46 6.63 8.91
C ILE A 108 11.92 7.35 7.66
N SER A 109 13.23 7.37 7.44
CA SER A 109 13.83 7.89 6.21
C SER A 109 15.11 7.17 5.83
N GLY A 110 15.44 7.23 4.55
CA GLY A 110 16.65 6.64 4.02
C GLY A 110 16.91 7.01 2.57
N LYS A 111 17.97 6.42 2.04
CA LYS A 111 18.45 6.58 0.67
C LYS A 111 17.82 5.55 -0.25
N LEU A 112 17.67 5.94 -1.51
CA LEU A 112 17.28 5.08 -2.60
C LEU A 112 18.36 5.10 -3.67
N ILE A 113 18.63 3.93 -4.22
CA ILE A 113 19.43 3.74 -5.43
C ILE A 113 18.67 2.78 -6.35
N TYR A 114 19.19 2.60 -7.56
CA TYR A 114 18.76 1.54 -8.47
C TYR A 114 19.97 1.13 -9.31
N PRO A 115 20.14 -0.15 -9.69
CA PRO A 115 21.30 -0.63 -10.47
C PRO A 115 21.22 -0.19 -11.94
N SER A 116 21.19 1.13 -12.19
CA SER A 116 21.26 1.76 -13.50
C SER A 116 21.71 3.22 -13.35
N ASP A 117 21.95 3.92 -14.47
CA ASP A 117 22.31 5.34 -14.48
C ASP A 117 21.19 6.29 -13.99
N HIS A 118 19.96 5.78 -13.87
CA HIS A 118 18.80 6.55 -13.46
C HIS A 118 18.05 5.84 -12.33
N ILE A 119 17.51 6.63 -11.40
CA ILE A 119 16.62 6.13 -10.34
C ILE A 119 15.18 6.19 -10.86
N PRO A 120 14.51 5.06 -11.12
CA PRO A 120 13.10 5.06 -11.51
C PRO A 120 12.22 5.46 -10.32
N PRO A 121 10.93 5.79 -10.54
CA PRO A 121 9.96 5.88 -9.46
C PRO A 121 9.94 4.58 -8.64
N GLN A 122 9.96 4.69 -7.33
CA GLN A 122 9.93 3.55 -6.41
C GLN A 122 8.76 3.67 -5.44
N ARG A 123 8.17 2.54 -5.06
CA ARG A 123 7.28 2.46 -3.92
C ARG A 123 8.04 1.87 -2.75
N VAL A 124 8.21 2.66 -1.70
CA VAL A 124 8.85 2.19 -0.47
C VAL A 124 7.76 1.79 0.50
N ILE A 125 7.82 0.57 1.03
CA ILE A 125 6.83 0.00 1.94
C ILE A 125 7.50 -0.40 3.24
N ALA A 126 6.95 0.08 4.36
CA ALA A 126 7.25 -0.39 5.69
C ALA A 126 6.15 -1.37 6.13
N PHE A 127 6.53 -2.62 6.36
CA PHE A 127 5.65 -3.69 6.83
C PHE A 127 5.78 -3.84 8.34
N GLU A 128 4.68 -3.66 9.07
CA GLU A 128 4.61 -3.91 10.51
C GLU A 128 4.49 -5.43 10.74
N VAL A 129 5.47 -5.97 11.47
CA VAL A 129 5.71 -7.41 11.56
C VAL A 129 4.62 -8.16 12.34
N LYS A 130 4.00 -7.52 13.33
CA LYS A 130 3.07 -8.18 14.26
C LYS A 130 1.62 -8.15 13.79
N THR A 131 1.23 -7.07 13.12
CA THR A 131 -0.14 -6.75 12.74
C THR A 131 -0.41 -7.01 11.27
N GLY A 132 0.64 -7.03 10.44
CA GLY A 132 0.53 -7.15 8.99
C GLY A 132 0.10 -5.85 8.29
N TYR A 133 -0.09 -4.75 9.03
CA TYR A 133 -0.30 -3.43 8.42
C TYR A 133 0.95 -3.00 7.65
N TYR A 134 0.75 -2.27 6.57
CA TYR A 134 1.84 -1.69 5.79
C TYR A 134 1.55 -0.23 5.46
N TYR A 135 2.63 0.54 5.37
CA TYR A 135 2.61 1.98 5.09
C TYR A 135 3.57 2.25 3.96
N TRP A 136 3.22 3.17 3.05
CA TRP A 136 4.01 3.36 1.85
C TRP A 136 4.06 4.81 1.39
N VAL A 137 5.12 5.09 0.64
CA VAL A 137 5.25 6.31 -0.17
C VAL A 137 5.69 5.95 -1.58
N ARG A 138 5.30 6.79 -2.55
CA ARG A 138 5.83 6.73 -3.91
C ARG A 138 6.82 7.87 -4.10
N THR A 139 7.94 7.55 -4.72
CA THR A 139 8.93 8.54 -5.12
C THR A 139 8.82 8.85 -6.60
N ALA A 140 9.23 10.06 -6.99
CA ALA A 140 9.33 10.45 -8.39
C ALA A 140 10.65 9.94 -8.99
N THR A 141 10.75 9.95 -10.32
CA THR A 141 12.00 9.66 -11.02
C THR A 141 13.13 10.56 -10.51
N GLY A 142 14.30 9.98 -10.25
CA GLY A 142 15.49 10.69 -9.79
C GLY A 142 15.54 10.95 -8.28
N ASN A 143 14.48 10.63 -7.52
CA ASN A 143 14.50 10.81 -6.07
C ASN A 143 15.42 9.78 -5.41
N ALA A 144 16.53 10.26 -4.82
CA ALA A 144 17.51 9.43 -4.13
C ALA A 144 17.22 9.24 -2.64
N SER A 145 16.05 9.64 -2.16
CA SER A 145 15.63 9.50 -0.76
C SER A 145 14.13 9.39 -0.61
N TYR A 146 13.69 8.94 0.57
CA TYR A 146 12.28 8.86 0.95
C TYR A 146 12.09 9.17 2.44
N THR A 147 10.84 9.50 2.80
CA THR A 147 10.37 9.58 4.18
C THR A 147 8.98 8.97 4.25
N ILE A 148 8.73 8.07 5.21
CA ILE A 148 7.38 7.61 5.57
C ILE A 148 7.05 8.19 6.94
N SER A 149 6.00 8.99 7.00
CA SER A 149 5.53 9.66 8.23
C SER A 149 4.29 9.00 8.79
N ASN A 150 3.92 9.39 10.01
CA ASN A 150 2.71 8.97 10.71
C ASN A 150 2.65 7.45 10.99
N LEU A 151 3.81 6.84 11.19
CA LEU A 151 3.93 5.44 11.55
C LEU A 151 3.57 5.23 13.03
N PRO A 152 2.72 4.26 13.36
CA PRO A 152 2.57 3.77 14.73
C PRO A 152 3.87 3.20 15.27
N ALA A 153 4.05 3.25 16.60
CA ALA A 153 5.07 2.45 17.26
C ALA A 153 4.87 0.95 16.93
N GLY A 154 5.96 0.25 16.63
CA GLY A 154 5.90 -1.12 16.15
C GLY A 154 7.26 -1.67 15.73
N THR A 155 7.24 -2.89 15.17
CA THR A 155 8.43 -3.51 14.58
C THR A 155 8.25 -3.56 13.08
N TYR A 156 9.21 -3.04 12.33
CA TYR A 156 9.10 -2.88 10.88
C TYR A 156 10.24 -3.56 10.13
N LYS A 157 9.91 -4.01 8.92
CA LYS A 157 10.85 -4.33 7.84
C LYS A 157 10.50 -3.50 6.61
N VAL A 158 11.50 -3.14 5.80
CA VAL A 158 11.31 -2.18 4.69
C VAL A 158 11.79 -2.77 3.37
N VAL A 159 10.96 -2.62 2.35
CA VAL A 159 11.24 -3.04 0.97
C VAL A 159 10.90 -1.88 0.03
N SER A 160 11.73 -1.68 -1.00
CA SER A 160 11.47 -0.78 -2.11
C SER A 160 11.13 -1.58 -3.36
N TYR A 161 10.08 -1.19 -4.07
CA TYR A 161 9.66 -1.80 -5.33
C TYR A 161 9.82 -0.79 -6.45
N LYS A 162 10.41 -1.21 -7.56
CA LYS A 162 10.40 -0.42 -8.79
C LYS A 162 8.97 -0.34 -9.31
N ILE A 163 8.44 0.88 -9.46
CA ILE A 163 7.14 1.08 -10.10
C ILE A 163 7.32 0.88 -11.61
N SER A 164 6.69 -0.16 -12.15
CA SER A 164 6.75 -0.48 -13.58
C SER A 164 5.40 -1.00 -14.07
N GLU A 165 5.20 -1.04 -15.39
CA GLU A 165 4.01 -1.65 -15.99
C GLU A 165 4.04 -3.19 -15.98
N SER A 166 5.18 -3.80 -15.60
CA SER A 166 5.33 -5.25 -15.49
C SER A 166 4.95 -5.75 -14.10
N PRO A 167 4.18 -6.84 -13.98
CA PRO A 167 3.63 -7.33 -12.71
C PRO A 167 4.68 -7.89 -11.73
N THR A 168 5.90 -8.18 -12.18
CA THR A 168 7.01 -8.61 -11.32
C THR A 168 7.94 -7.42 -11.09
N GLY A 169 7.53 -6.52 -10.20
CA GLY A 169 8.35 -5.37 -9.81
C GLY A 169 9.67 -5.87 -9.20
N LEU A 170 10.81 -5.44 -9.76
CA LEU A 170 12.09 -5.61 -9.10
C LEU A 170 12.01 -4.98 -7.72
N LYS A 171 12.53 -5.67 -6.70
CA LYS A 171 12.47 -5.24 -5.29
C LYS A 171 13.87 -5.12 -4.70
N ALA A 172 14.01 -4.24 -3.71
CA ALA A 172 15.19 -4.06 -2.89
C ALA A 172 14.88 -4.02 -1.40
N GLY A 173 15.69 -4.68 -0.60
CA GLY A 173 15.49 -4.81 0.84
C GLY A 173 16.39 -3.89 1.66
N TYR A 174 15.92 -3.52 2.85
CA TYR A 174 16.82 -3.03 3.90
C TYR A 174 17.41 -4.24 4.64
N THR A 175 18.65 -4.58 4.28
CA THR A 175 19.35 -5.80 4.72
C THR A 175 20.67 -5.45 5.43
N PRO A 176 21.29 -6.39 6.18
CA PRO A 176 22.64 -6.19 6.69
C PRO A 176 23.66 -5.86 5.59
N PHE A 177 23.54 -6.50 4.42
CA PHE A 177 24.41 -6.24 3.28
C PHE A 177 24.27 -4.80 2.75
N ALA A 178 23.04 -4.29 2.62
CA ALA A 178 22.80 -2.88 2.29
C ALA A 178 23.27 -1.92 3.39
N ALA A 179 22.97 -2.22 4.65
CA ALA A 179 23.31 -1.36 5.80
C ALA A 179 24.82 -1.15 5.99
N CYS A 180 25.64 -2.10 5.53
CA CYS A 180 27.10 -2.01 5.52
C CYS A 180 27.68 -1.48 4.19
N ASN A 181 26.86 -0.85 3.35
CA ASN A 181 27.24 -0.37 2.02
C ASN A 181 27.91 -1.45 1.14
N PHE A 182 27.42 -2.69 1.21
CA PHE A 182 27.90 -3.82 0.41
C PHE A 182 29.35 -4.24 0.69
N THR A 183 29.87 -3.93 1.89
CA THR A 183 31.26 -4.25 2.28
C THR A 183 31.38 -5.42 3.26
N CYS A 184 30.27 -5.94 3.76
CA CYS A 184 30.19 -7.05 4.69
C CYS A 184 29.66 -8.32 4.00
N ALA A 185 29.38 -9.36 4.78
CA ALA A 185 28.80 -10.60 4.26
C ALA A 185 27.47 -10.34 3.53
N GLU A 186 27.21 -11.15 2.50
CA GLU A 186 25.98 -11.15 1.71
C GLU A 186 24.83 -11.77 2.50
N ASP A 187 24.43 -11.09 3.57
CA ASP A 187 23.20 -11.40 4.30
C ASP A 187 22.07 -10.52 3.76
N HIS A 188 21.20 -11.15 2.97
CA HIS A 188 20.04 -10.54 2.32
C HIS A 188 18.76 -10.66 3.16
N SER A 189 18.85 -11.09 4.42
CA SER A 189 17.70 -11.08 5.32
C SER A 189 17.24 -9.64 5.59
N LEU A 190 15.93 -9.42 5.71
CA LEU A 190 15.42 -8.10 6.05
C LEU A 190 15.73 -7.78 7.51
N ILE A 191 16.26 -6.59 7.74
CA ILE A 191 16.44 -6.07 9.10
C ILE A 191 15.06 -5.68 9.64
N GLU A 192 14.67 -6.35 10.73
CA GLU A 192 13.60 -5.89 11.59
C GLU A 192 14.14 -4.85 12.58
N PHE A 193 13.43 -3.75 12.73
CA PHE A 193 13.78 -2.73 13.71
C PHE A 193 12.56 -2.24 14.48
N GLU A 194 12.78 -1.91 15.75
CA GLU A 194 11.77 -1.25 16.57
C GLU A 194 11.71 0.24 16.23
N LEU A 195 10.49 0.76 16.14
CA LEU A 195 10.18 2.17 16.02
C LEU A 195 9.29 2.58 17.19
N LYS A 196 9.72 3.58 17.95
CA LYS A 196 8.99 4.13 19.09
C LYS A 196 8.07 5.27 18.66
N GLU A 197 7.07 5.55 19.49
CA GLU A 197 6.16 6.69 19.25
C GLU A 197 6.96 8.00 19.16
N GLY A 198 6.68 8.80 18.13
CA GLY A 198 7.39 10.06 17.85
C GLY A 198 8.86 9.92 17.41
N GLU A 199 9.39 8.70 17.26
CA GLU A 199 10.76 8.49 16.77
C GLU A 199 10.87 8.85 15.30
N HIS A 200 11.95 9.54 14.91
CA HIS A 200 12.37 9.63 13.51
C HIS A 200 13.63 8.80 13.31
N LYS A 201 13.49 7.64 12.66
CA LYS A 201 14.59 6.71 12.42
C LYS A 201 15.17 6.91 11.02
N THR A 202 16.45 7.25 10.94
CA THR A 202 17.16 7.52 9.68
C THR A 202 18.09 6.38 9.30
N GLY A 203 18.52 6.33 8.03
CA GLY A 203 19.48 5.34 7.54
C GLY A 203 18.84 3.97 7.27
N ILE A 204 17.52 3.96 7.06
CA ILE A 204 16.78 2.78 6.64
C ILE A 204 16.83 2.76 5.12
N ASP A 205 17.91 2.20 4.57
CA ASP A 205 18.25 2.27 3.16
C ASP A 205 17.87 0.95 2.45
N PRO A 206 16.66 0.80 1.85
CA PRO A 206 16.26 -0.41 1.14
C PRO A 206 16.91 -0.46 -0.26
N ILE A 207 18.22 -0.67 -0.27
CA ILE A 207 19.06 -0.56 -1.47
C ILE A 207 19.66 -1.90 -1.93
N ASP A 208 19.31 -3.00 -1.26
CA ASP A 208 19.77 -4.33 -1.66
C ASP A 208 19.01 -4.82 -2.90
N TRP A 209 19.51 -4.51 -4.10
CA TRP A 209 18.91 -4.97 -5.37
C TRP A 209 19.47 -6.32 -5.83
N TYR A 210 20.33 -6.95 -5.03
CA TYR A 210 21.15 -8.09 -5.46
C TYR A 210 20.83 -9.39 -4.72
N ALA A 211 19.77 -9.39 -3.91
CA ALA A 211 19.28 -10.60 -3.29
C ALA A 211 18.89 -11.65 -4.35
N PRO A 212 19.09 -12.95 -4.06
CA PRO A 212 18.72 -14.02 -4.98
C PRO A 212 17.19 -14.07 -5.19
N GLU A 213 16.76 -14.69 -6.29
CA GLU A 213 15.33 -14.72 -6.68
C GLU A 213 14.42 -15.42 -5.66
N ASP A 214 14.97 -16.35 -4.87
CA ASP A 214 14.26 -17.11 -3.83
C ASP A 214 14.24 -16.41 -2.46
N VAL A 215 14.63 -15.13 -2.39
CA VAL A 215 14.57 -14.37 -1.15
C VAL A 215 13.13 -14.20 -0.65
N ASP A 216 12.91 -14.48 0.63
CA ASP A 216 11.59 -14.38 1.31
C ASP A 216 11.24 -12.93 1.69
N TRP A 217 11.33 -12.02 0.72
CA TRP A 217 10.84 -10.65 0.90
C TRP A 217 9.37 -10.56 0.53
N PRO A 218 8.56 -9.80 1.29
CA PRO A 218 7.17 -9.57 0.94
C PRO A 218 7.00 -9.13 -0.52
N ASP A 219 5.93 -9.56 -1.16
CA ASP A 219 5.54 -9.01 -2.45
C ASP A 219 4.82 -7.67 -2.26
N GLU A 220 4.73 -6.89 -3.33
CA GLU A 220 3.96 -5.65 -3.33
C GLU A 220 2.47 -5.99 -3.11
N PRO A 221 1.81 -5.42 -2.08
CA PRO A 221 0.41 -5.72 -1.73
C PRO A 221 -0.62 -5.08 -2.66
#